data_AF-T1BFK6-F1
#
_entry.id   AF-T1BFK6-F1
#
_cell.length_a   1.000
_cell.length_b   1.000
_cell.length_c   1.000
_cell.angle_alpha   90.00
_cell.angle_beta   90.00
_cell.angle_gamma   90.00
#
_symmetry.space_group_name_H-M   'P 1'
#
loop_
_entity.id
_entity.type
_entity.pdbx_description
1 polymer ?
#
loop_
_entity_poly.entity_id
_entity_poly.type
_entity_poly.pdbx_seq_one_letter_code
_entity_poly.pdbx_strand_id
1 'polypeptide(L)'
;MASSPEVPGKYFAIARCFRYDQVDQTHAVDFYQAEGIVLEPGASFKTLLGLLTLFAKEVAGAREIHFKPAYFPFTEPSVEIHVKHPVLGWMELGGAGLFRPEVTKPLGIDVPVIAWGLGIDRMAMMSLGLSDIRDLFSGELSTITRMHEASSKSRSVFKNTEKGS
;
A
#
# COMPACT_ATOMS: atom_id res chain seq x y z
N MET A 1 -8.10 -21.26 -20.24
CA MET A 1 -6.93 -20.36 -20.25
C MET A 1 -7.43 -19.00 -19.83
N ALA A 2 -6.84 -18.37 -18.81
CA ALA A 2 -7.24 -17.02 -18.41
C ALA A 2 -7.11 -16.09 -19.63
N SER A 3 -8.11 -15.25 -19.87
CA SER A 3 -8.11 -14.26 -20.93
C SER A 3 -6.86 -13.39 -20.85
N SER A 4 -6.27 -13.05 -22.00
CA SER A 4 -5.16 -12.10 -22.05
C SER A 4 -5.58 -10.79 -21.38
N PRO A 5 -4.71 -10.16 -20.57
CA PRO A 5 -5.02 -8.89 -19.92
C PRO A 5 -5.25 -7.79 -20.95
N GLU A 6 -6.24 -6.94 -20.69
CA GLU A 6 -6.60 -5.81 -21.54
C GLU A 6 -5.57 -4.68 -21.40
N VAL A 7 -5.36 -3.95 -22.49
CA VAL A 7 -4.48 -2.77 -22.54
C VAL A 7 -5.25 -1.60 -23.16
N PRO A 8 -5.46 -0.48 -22.43
CA PRO A 8 -5.03 -0.25 -21.05
C PRO A 8 -5.84 -1.08 -20.04
N GLY A 9 -5.20 -1.49 -18.94
CA GLY A 9 -5.82 -2.34 -17.91
C GLY A 9 -5.37 -1.96 -16.50
N LYS A 10 -6.29 -2.01 -15.55
CA LYS A 10 -6.03 -1.72 -14.12
C LYS A 10 -6.58 -2.85 -13.28
N TYR A 11 -5.70 -3.49 -12.50
CA TYR A 11 -6.03 -4.69 -11.74
C TYR A 11 -5.55 -4.51 -10.30
N PHE A 12 -6.43 -4.85 -9.35
CA PHE A 12 -6.18 -4.69 -7.92
C PHE A 12 -6.63 -5.96 -7.20
N ALA A 13 -5.87 -6.35 -6.18
CA ALA A 13 -6.20 -7.46 -5.31
C ALA A 13 -5.94 -7.07 -3.86
N ILE A 14 -6.81 -7.55 -2.97
CA ILE A 14 -6.53 -7.58 -1.54
C ILE A 14 -6.34 -9.04 -1.19
N ALA A 15 -5.15 -9.37 -0.71
CA ALA A 15 -4.77 -10.73 -0.39
C ALA A 15 -4.23 -10.81 1.03
N ARG A 16 -4.53 -11.93 1.70
CA ARG A 16 -3.85 -12.29 2.94
C ARG A 16 -2.55 -12.99 2.58
N CYS A 17 -1.44 -12.47 3.08
CA CYS A 17 -0.10 -12.97 2.86
C CYS A 17 0.44 -13.56 4.17
N PHE A 18 1.30 -14.56 4.03
CA PHE A 18 1.97 -15.21 5.16
C PHE A 18 3.48 -15.12 4.96
N ARG A 19 4.21 -14.66 5.98
CA ARG A 19 5.67 -14.61 5.98
C ARG A 19 6.22 -15.21 7.26
N TYR A 20 7.35 -15.88 7.14
CA TYR A 20 8.10 -16.37 8.28
C TYR A 20 8.98 -15.23 8.83
N ASP A 21 8.35 -14.27 9.48
CA ASP A 21 9.00 -13.13 10.14
C ASP A 21 8.79 -13.22 11.67
N GLN A 22 9.68 -12.59 12.45
CA GLN A 22 9.44 -12.45 13.89
C GLN A 22 8.30 -11.46 14.13
N VAL A 23 7.34 -11.84 14.96
CA VAL A 23 6.24 -10.94 15.34
C VAL A 23 6.78 -9.87 16.29
N ASP A 24 6.65 -8.61 15.89
CA ASP A 24 6.97 -7.45 16.71
C ASP A 24 5.86 -6.39 16.61
N GLN A 25 6.12 -5.16 17.04
CA GLN A 25 5.13 -4.08 17.04
C GLN A 25 4.67 -3.68 15.63
N THR A 26 5.46 -3.93 14.59
CA THR A 26 5.20 -3.51 13.19
C THR A 26 5.18 -4.66 12.19
N HIS A 27 5.52 -5.87 12.61
CA HIS A 27 5.56 -7.08 11.78
C HIS A 27 4.65 -8.17 12.36
N ALA A 28 3.76 -8.70 11.51
CA ALA A 28 2.93 -9.87 11.79
C ALA A 28 3.25 -10.98 10.77
N VAL A 29 3.12 -12.24 11.20
CA VAL A 29 3.32 -13.42 10.33
C VAL A 29 2.20 -13.56 9.30
N ASP A 30 1.03 -13.03 9.61
CA ASP A 30 -0.13 -12.94 8.74
C ASP A 30 -0.58 -11.47 8.62
N PHE A 31 -0.66 -10.99 7.39
CA PHE A 31 -1.05 -9.60 7.12
C PHE A 31 -1.73 -9.51 5.76
N TYR A 32 -2.38 -8.39 5.50
CA TYR A 32 -3.10 -8.12 4.27
C TYR A 32 -2.32 -7.14 3.40
N GLN A 33 -2.18 -7.47 2.11
CA GLN A 33 -1.63 -6.57 1.12
C GLN A 33 -2.72 -6.09 0.16
N ALA A 34 -2.67 -4.80 -0.15
CA ALA A 34 -3.32 -4.20 -1.30
C ALA A 34 -2.28 -4.15 -2.43
N GLU A 35 -2.43 -5.07 -3.37
CA GLU A 35 -1.55 -5.20 -4.51
C GLU A 35 -2.27 -4.72 -5.77
N GLY A 36 -1.51 -4.23 -6.73
CA GLY A 36 -2.10 -3.88 -8.01
C GLY A 36 -1.09 -3.58 -9.08
N ILE A 37 -1.59 -3.61 -10.31
CA ILE A 37 -0.86 -3.28 -11.51
C ILE A 37 -1.70 -2.39 -12.42
N VAL A 38 -1.03 -1.50 -13.14
CA VAL A 38 -1.62 -0.71 -14.22
C VAL A 38 -0.77 -0.87 -15.46
N LEU A 39 -1.38 -1.42 -16.51
CA LEU A 39 -0.81 -1.60 -17.83
C LEU A 39 -1.31 -0.44 -18.69
N GLU A 40 -0.45 0.54 -18.98
CA GLU A 40 -0.88 1.72 -19.71
C GLU A 40 0.29 2.30 -20.53
N PRO A 41 0.12 2.56 -21.84
CA PRO A 41 1.19 3.09 -22.69
C PRO A 41 1.88 4.35 -22.16
N GLY A 42 1.14 5.20 -21.44
CA GLY A 42 1.65 6.44 -20.82
C GLY A 42 2.11 6.29 -19.37
N ALA A 43 2.07 5.08 -18.79
CA ALA A 43 2.50 4.88 -17.42
C ALA A 43 4.01 5.11 -17.29
N SER A 44 4.39 5.82 -16.24
CA SER A 44 5.79 6.14 -15.94
C SER A 44 6.07 5.92 -14.45
N PHE A 45 7.34 5.91 -14.07
CA PHE A 45 7.72 5.86 -12.66
C PHE A 45 7.17 7.07 -11.87
N LYS A 46 7.06 8.25 -12.50
CA LYS A 46 6.40 9.41 -11.89
C LYS A 46 4.92 9.15 -11.61
N THR A 47 4.21 8.48 -12.53
CA THR A 47 2.81 8.07 -12.32
C THR A 47 2.68 7.15 -11.12
N LEU A 48 3.58 6.17 -10.99
CA LEU A 48 3.64 5.27 -9.84
C LEU A 48 3.86 6.03 -8.52
N LEU A 49 4.88 6.90 -8.44
CA LEU A 49 5.15 7.68 -7.23
C LEU A 49 3.96 8.57 -6.84
N GLY A 50 3.25 9.13 -7.82
CA GLY A 50 2.02 9.89 -7.59
C GLY A 50 0.91 9.02 -6.97
N LEU A 51 0.70 7.81 -7.51
CA LEU A 51 -0.29 6.87 -6.99
C LEU A 51 0.04 6.42 -5.56
N LEU A 52 1.30 6.10 -5.28
CA LEU A 52 1.75 5.72 -3.94
C LEU A 52 1.60 6.87 -2.94
N THR A 53 1.87 8.10 -3.37
CA THR A 53 1.64 9.30 -2.56
C THR A 53 0.16 9.47 -2.23
N LEU A 54 -0.73 9.18 -3.18
CA LEU A 54 -2.17 9.22 -2.96
C LEU A 54 -2.59 8.19 -1.90
N PHE A 55 -2.12 6.95 -1.99
CA PHE A 55 -2.40 5.93 -0.96
C PHE A 55 -1.90 6.36 0.42
N ALA A 56 -0.66 6.87 0.51
CA ALA A 56 -0.10 7.30 1.77
C ALA A 56 -0.87 8.48 2.40
N LYS A 57 -1.32 9.45 1.60
CA LYS A 57 -2.09 10.60 2.12
C LYS A 57 -3.54 10.25 2.41
N GLU A 58 -4.22 9.66 1.44
CA GLU A 58 -5.67 9.49 1.46
C GLU A 58 -6.12 8.23 2.20
N VAL A 59 -5.28 7.19 2.30
CA VAL A 59 -5.64 5.97 3.03
C VAL A 59 -4.94 5.94 4.37
N ALA A 60 -3.62 6.14 4.39
CA ALA A 60 -2.85 6.09 5.62
C ALA A 60 -2.91 7.39 6.43
N GLY A 61 -3.34 8.53 5.87
CA GLY A 61 -3.35 9.81 6.59
C GLY A 61 -1.95 10.38 6.84
N ALA A 62 -0.94 9.94 6.09
CA ALA A 62 0.44 10.33 6.29
C ALA A 62 0.73 11.76 5.80
N ARG A 63 1.45 12.53 6.62
CA ARG A 63 1.90 13.89 6.28
C ARG A 63 3.32 13.94 5.72
N GLU A 64 4.18 13.05 6.22
CA GLU A 64 5.58 12.93 5.79
C GLU A 64 5.76 11.59 5.07
N ILE A 65 6.22 11.65 3.82
CA ILE A 65 6.41 10.52 2.93
C ILE A 65 7.83 10.57 2.39
N HIS A 66 8.49 9.42 2.34
CA HIS A 66 9.83 9.29 1.79
C HIS A 66 9.90 8.06 0.89
N PHE A 67 10.56 8.19 -0.24
CA PHE A 67 10.80 7.09 -1.18
C PHE A 67 12.26 6.68 -1.10
N LYS A 68 12.51 5.38 -0.93
CA LYS A 68 13.86 4.80 -0.92
C LYS A 68 14.03 3.89 -2.13
N PRO A 69 15.15 4.00 -2.88
CA PRO A 69 15.49 2.99 -3.86
C PRO A 69 15.54 1.61 -3.20
N ALA A 70 14.98 0.61 -3.87
CA ALA A 70 14.93 -0.75 -3.38
C ALA A 70 15.26 -1.71 -4.52
N TYR A 71 15.32 -3.01 -4.22
CA TYR A 71 15.48 -4.05 -5.22
C TYR A 71 14.37 -5.08 -5.07
N PHE A 72 13.57 -5.26 -6.12
CA PHE A 72 12.64 -6.38 -6.25
C PHE A 72 12.91 -7.11 -7.57
N PRO A 73 12.99 -8.46 -7.59
CA PRO A 73 13.39 -9.20 -8.78
C PRO A 73 12.55 -8.94 -10.04
N PHE A 74 11.28 -8.60 -9.85
CA PHE A 74 10.27 -8.41 -10.89
C PHE A 74 10.11 -6.96 -11.35
N THR A 75 10.72 -5.97 -10.69
CA THR A 75 10.63 -4.55 -11.07
C THR A 75 11.98 -3.88 -11.29
N GLU A 76 12.03 -2.96 -12.24
CA GLU A 76 13.14 -2.04 -12.46
C GLU A 76 12.65 -0.77 -13.20
N PRO A 77 12.77 0.45 -12.63
CA PRO A 77 13.27 0.74 -11.29
C PRO A 77 12.32 0.27 -10.17
N SER A 78 12.90 0.04 -8.99
CA SER A 78 12.22 -0.42 -7.77
C SER A 78 12.33 0.61 -6.64
N VAL A 79 11.27 0.72 -5.83
CA VAL A 79 11.17 1.71 -4.74
C VAL A 79 10.36 1.18 -3.57
N GLU A 80 10.72 1.60 -2.38
CA GLU A 80 9.91 1.46 -1.17
C GLU A 80 9.31 2.81 -0.79
N ILE A 81 8.05 2.79 -0.37
CA ILE A 81 7.40 3.95 0.25
C ILE A 81 7.45 3.83 1.77
N HIS A 82 8.00 4.86 2.42
CA HIS A 82 8.10 5.00 3.86
C HIS A 82 7.25 6.19 4.31
N VAL A 83 6.54 6.05 5.42
CA VAL A 83 5.75 7.12 6.06
C VAL A 83 6.15 7.28 7.51
N LYS A 84 5.99 8.48 8.05
CA LYS A 84 6.33 8.75 9.45
C LYS A 84 5.11 8.64 10.35
N HIS A 85 5.08 7.59 11.17
CA HIS A 85 4.12 7.43 12.25
C HIS A 85 4.43 8.40 13.39
N PRO A 86 3.41 9.06 14.01
CA PRO A 86 3.64 10.04 15.07
C PRO A 86 4.38 9.47 16.30
N VAL A 87 4.22 8.17 16.57
CA VAL A 87 4.80 7.50 17.75
C VAL A 87 5.94 6.56 17.37
N LEU A 88 5.83 5.84 16.26
CA LEU A 88 6.77 4.77 15.88
C LEU A 88 7.92 5.29 15.00
N GLY A 89 7.84 6.53 14.50
CA GLY A 89 8.81 7.07 13.56
C GLY A 89 8.59 6.54 12.14
N TRP A 90 9.66 6.39 11.37
CA TRP A 90 9.58 5.95 9.98
C TRP A 90 9.20 4.47 9.88
N MET A 91 8.14 4.20 9.12
CA MET A 91 7.62 2.86 8.84
C MET A 91 7.50 2.65 7.33
N GLU A 92 7.86 1.46 6.87
CA GLU A 92 7.71 1.04 5.48
C GLU A 92 6.24 0.64 5.19
N LEU A 93 5.59 1.26 4.21
CA LEU A 93 4.24 0.84 3.79
C LEU A 93 4.26 -0.29 2.77
N GLY A 94 5.32 -0.39 1.96
CA GLY A 94 5.50 -1.47 1.00
C GLY A 94 6.37 -1.11 -0.18
N GLY A 95 6.50 -2.07 -1.09
CA GLY A 95 7.32 -1.99 -2.29
C GLY A 95 6.51 -1.69 -3.54
N ALA A 96 7.17 -1.11 -4.53
CA ALA A 96 6.60 -0.79 -5.82
C ALA A 96 7.68 -0.67 -6.91
N GLY A 97 7.28 -0.71 -8.16
CA GLY A 97 8.18 -0.45 -9.28
C GLY A 97 7.54 -0.62 -10.65
N LEU A 98 8.34 -0.49 -11.70
CA LEU A 98 7.91 -0.84 -13.07
C LEU A 98 8.25 -2.29 -13.32
N PHE A 99 7.30 -3.10 -13.79
CA PHE A 99 7.63 -4.47 -14.17
C PHE A 99 8.70 -4.49 -15.25
N ARG A 100 9.63 -5.41 -15.06
CA ARG A 100 10.67 -5.70 -16.02
C ARG A 100 10.07 -6.31 -17.30
N PRO A 101 10.58 -5.98 -18.49
CA PRO A 101 10.11 -6.57 -19.74
C PRO A 101 10.17 -8.10 -19.76
N GLU A 102 11.10 -8.71 -19.03
CA GLU A 102 11.23 -10.16 -18.87
C GLU A 102 10.02 -10.81 -18.19
N VAL A 103 9.25 -10.04 -17.42
CA VAL A 103 8.00 -10.47 -16.76
C VAL A 103 6.80 -10.28 -17.69
N THR A 104 6.76 -9.20 -18.48
CA THR A 104 5.58 -8.81 -19.27
C THR A 104 5.56 -9.39 -20.68
N LYS A 105 6.71 -9.48 -21.36
CA LYS A 105 6.82 -9.95 -22.75
C LYS A 105 6.32 -11.38 -22.99
N PRO A 106 6.59 -12.36 -22.09
CA PRO A 106 6.03 -13.71 -22.24
C PRO A 106 4.50 -13.75 -22.23
N LEU A 107 3.84 -12.71 -21.71
CA LEU A 107 2.39 -12.55 -21.65
C LEU A 107 1.83 -11.72 -22.81
N GLY A 108 2.66 -11.31 -23.77
CA GLY A 108 2.26 -10.47 -24.91
C GLY A 108 2.03 -9.00 -24.57
N ILE A 109 2.50 -8.53 -23.40
CA ILE A 109 2.37 -7.15 -22.95
C ILE A 109 3.65 -6.39 -23.28
N ASP A 110 3.55 -5.41 -24.18
CA ASP A 110 4.68 -4.55 -24.61
C ASP A 110 4.55 -3.09 -24.15
N VAL A 111 3.61 -2.80 -23.24
CA VAL A 111 3.44 -1.48 -22.62
C VAL A 111 4.09 -1.43 -21.23
N PRO A 112 4.45 -0.24 -20.72
CA PRO A 112 4.86 -0.09 -19.33
C PRO A 112 3.79 -0.58 -18.36
N VAL A 113 4.22 -1.32 -17.33
CA VAL A 113 3.36 -1.79 -16.25
C VAL A 113 3.91 -1.29 -14.93
N ILE A 114 3.15 -0.45 -14.23
CA ILE A 114 3.48 -0.05 -12.86
C ILE A 114 2.83 -1.04 -11.89
N ALA A 115 3.53 -1.37 -10.81
CA ALA A 115 3.09 -2.34 -9.83
C ALA A 115 3.41 -1.88 -8.40
N TRP A 116 2.59 -2.29 -7.44
CA TRP A 116 2.83 -2.06 -6.02
C TRP A 116 2.23 -3.18 -5.17
N GLY A 117 2.74 -3.31 -3.94
CA GLY A 117 2.16 -4.14 -2.89
C GLY A 117 2.29 -3.42 -1.55
N LEU A 118 1.18 -2.84 -1.09
CA LEU A 118 1.13 -2.04 0.14
C LEU A 118 0.50 -2.84 1.28
N GLY A 119 1.11 -2.83 2.46
CA GLY A 119 0.56 -3.44 3.66
C GLY A 119 -0.66 -2.65 4.17
N ILE A 120 -1.85 -3.26 4.11
CA ILE A 120 -3.09 -2.65 4.59
C ILE A 120 -3.01 -2.41 6.09
N ASP A 121 -2.46 -3.37 6.82
CA ASP A 121 -2.33 -3.32 8.28
C ASP A 121 -1.47 -2.12 8.70
N ARG A 122 -0.36 -1.87 8.01
CA ARG A 122 0.52 -0.72 8.29
C ARG A 122 -0.16 0.62 7.97
N MET A 123 -0.93 0.67 6.87
CA MET A 123 -1.74 1.85 6.55
C MET A 123 -2.85 2.06 7.60
N ALA A 124 -3.48 0.99 8.08
CA ALA A 124 -4.50 1.04 9.13
C ALA A 124 -3.91 1.49 10.47
N MET A 125 -2.74 0.99 10.86
CA MET A 125 -2.01 1.46 12.05
C MET A 125 -1.77 2.96 11.97
N MET A 126 -1.28 3.44 10.82
CA MET A 126 -1.04 4.86 10.60
C MET A 126 -2.34 5.69 10.69
N SER A 127 -3.41 5.25 10.03
CA SER A 127 -4.68 5.97 9.97
C SER A 127 -5.44 5.98 11.30
N LEU A 128 -5.33 4.90 12.08
CA LEU A 128 -5.98 4.73 13.38
C LEU A 128 -5.10 5.19 14.56
N GLY A 129 -3.82 5.52 14.31
CA GLY A 129 -2.85 5.90 15.33
C GLY A 129 -2.49 4.76 16.29
N LEU A 130 -2.46 3.53 15.78
CA LEU A 130 -2.09 2.34 16.55
C LEU A 130 -0.57 2.17 16.54
N SER A 131 0.00 1.87 17.69
CA SER A 131 1.43 1.60 17.85
C SER A 131 1.79 0.12 17.85
N ASP A 132 0.80 -0.78 17.81
CA ASP A 132 0.99 -2.22 17.81
C ASP A 132 0.07 -2.88 16.79
N ILE A 133 0.65 -3.64 15.86
CA ILE A 133 -0.10 -4.34 14.81
C ILE A 133 -1.07 -5.38 15.37
N ARG A 134 -0.78 -5.95 16.55
CA ARG A 134 -1.62 -6.97 17.18
C ARG A 134 -2.98 -6.43 17.63
N ASP A 135 -3.06 -5.11 17.87
CA ASP A 135 -4.32 -4.45 18.22
C ASP A 135 -5.36 -4.56 17.09
N LEU A 136 -4.91 -4.65 15.83
CA LEU A 136 -5.79 -4.83 14.66
C LEU A 136 -6.51 -6.19 14.67
N PHE A 137 -5.91 -7.20 15.30
CA PHE A 137 -6.42 -8.57 15.38
C PHE A 137 -6.98 -8.92 16.76
N SER A 138 -7.09 -7.93 17.65
CA SER A 138 -7.59 -8.15 19.00
C SER A 138 -9.07 -8.51 19.01
N GLY A 139 -9.42 -9.56 19.76
CA GLY A 139 -10.81 -9.93 20.05
C GLY A 139 -11.45 -9.12 21.18
N GLU A 140 -10.70 -8.22 21.83
CA GLU A 140 -11.19 -7.42 22.96
C GLU A 140 -12.15 -6.33 22.49
N LEU A 141 -13.39 -6.36 22.99
CA LEU A 141 -14.45 -5.41 22.62
C LEU A 141 -14.06 -3.94 22.89
N SER A 142 -13.27 -3.69 23.93
CA SER A 142 -12.76 -2.36 24.26
C SER A 142 -11.84 -1.82 23.15
N THR A 143 -10.92 -2.65 22.65
CA THR A 143 -10.02 -2.31 21.53
C THR A 143 -10.82 -2.09 20.25
N ILE A 144 -11.78 -2.97 19.94
CA ILE A 144 -12.65 -2.83 18.77
C ILE A 144 -13.46 -1.52 18.83
N THR A 145 -14.03 -1.19 19.98
CA THR A 145 -14.79 0.06 20.18
C THR A 145 -13.91 1.29 19.97
N ARG A 146 -12.69 1.28 20.53
CA ARG A 146 -11.71 2.36 20.33
C ARG A 146 -11.33 2.54 18.86
N MET A 147 -11.13 1.45 18.12
CA MET A 147 -10.84 1.50 16.67
C MET A 147 -12.03 2.07 15.88
N HIS A 148 -13.26 1.69 16.24
CA HIS A 148 -14.48 2.22 15.62
C HIS A 148 -14.62 3.74 15.81
N GLU A 149 -14.38 4.24 17.02
CA GLU A 149 -14.37 5.67 17.33
C GLU A 149 -13.27 6.42 16.56
N ALA A 150 -12.05 5.86 16.52
CA ALA A 150 -10.93 6.44 15.77
C ALA A 150 -11.24 6.52 14.26
N SER A 151 -11.84 5.47 13.69
CA SER A 151 -12.25 5.43 12.28
C SER A 151 -13.30 6.50 11.97
N SER A 152 -14.27 6.71 12.86
CA SER A 152 -15.32 7.71 12.67
C SER A 152 -14.77 9.15 12.70
N LYS A 153 -13.79 9.42 13.56
CA LYS A 153 -13.07 10.71 13.59
C LYS A 153 -12.27 10.93 12.31
N SER A 154 -11.54 9.90 11.84
CA SER A 154 -10.77 9.97 10.60
C SER A 154 -11.68 10.23 9.39
N ARG A 155 -12.85 9.56 9.32
CA ARG A 155 -13.85 9.74 8.25
C ARG A 155 -14.48 11.15 8.20
N SER A 156 -14.56 11.83 9.34
CA SER A 156 -14.99 13.24 9.42
C SER A 156 -13.96 14.21 8.84
N VAL A 157 -12.67 13.86 8.90
CA VAL A 157 -11.58 14.67 8.32
C VAL A 157 -11.61 14.54 6.79
N PHE A 158 -11.79 13.33 6.25
CA PHE A 158 -11.91 13.07 4.81
C PHE A 158 -13.11 13.79 4.14
N LYS A 159 -14.25 13.88 4.83
CA LYS A 159 -15.42 14.62 4.30
C LYS A 159 -15.25 16.14 4.28
N ASN A 160 -14.35 16.70 5.08
CA ASN A 160 -14.10 18.14 5.13
C ASN A 160 -13.07 18.60 4.10
N THR A 161 -12.20 17.71 3.61
CA THR A 161 -11.26 17.99 2.52
C THR A 161 -11.92 18.05 1.14
N GLU A 162 -13.03 17.33 0.93
CA GLU A 162 -13.80 17.40 -0.34
C GLU A 162 -14.65 18.67 -0.49
N LYS A 163 -14.89 19.43 0.58
CA LYS A 163 -15.67 20.68 0.55
C LYS A 163 -14.82 21.95 0.39
N GLY A 164 -13.51 21.80 0.19
CA GLY A 164 -12.54 22.89 0.15
C GLY A 164 -11.75 23.01 -1.15
N SER A 165 -12.31 22.59 -2.29
CA SER A 165 -11.77 22.84 -3.64
C SER A 165 -12.75 23.62 -4.50
#